data_AF-A0A496R9C7-F1
#
_entry.id   AF-A0A496R9C7-F1
#
_cell.length_a   1.000
_cell.length_b   1.000
_cell.length_c   1.000
_cell.angle_alpha   90.00
_cell.angle_beta   90.00
_cell.angle_gamma   90.00
#
_symmetry.space_group_name_H-M   'P 1'
#
loop_
_entity.id
_entity.type
_entity.pdbx_description
1 polymer ?
#
loop_
_entity_poly.entity_id
_entity_poly.type
_entity_poly.pdbx_seq_one_letter_code
_entity_poly.pdbx_strand_id
1 'polypeptide(L)'
;MRELILIFSYIVCAFIPVFIFRKFRSGFSVGMFWATWLFSITGAFAGGLFGTAAFAHAGLFWGFPGSILSGLIGAWLLSSLFIRLKEIPGNW
;
A
#
# COMPACT_ATOMS: atom_id res chain seq x y z
N MET A 1 2.61 10.15 19.48
CA MET A 1 2.03 11.15 18.53
C MET A 1 2.46 10.88 17.09
N ARG A 2 3.76 10.97 16.74
CA ARG A 2 4.24 10.79 15.36
C ARG A 2 3.95 9.39 14.77
N GLU A 3 4.06 8.34 15.56
CA GLU A 3 3.76 6.96 15.14
C GLU A 3 2.27 6.76 14.83
N LEU A 4 1.37 7.35 15.62
CA LEU A 4 -0.07 7.33 15.34
C LEU A 4 -0.38 8.04 14.03
N ILE A 5 0.24 9.19 13.77
CA ILE A 5 0.08 9.92 12.51
C ILE A 5 0.58 9.06 11.33
N LEU A 6 1.69 8.33 11.47
CA LEU A 6 2.20 7.41 10.45
C LEU A 6 1.22 6.27 10.18
N ILE A 7 0.71 5.63 11.24
CA ILE A 7 -0.28 4.55 11.13
C ILE A 7 -1.53 5.04 10.38
N PHE A 8 -2.09 6.17 10.77
CA PHE A 8 -3.23 6.76 10.06
C PHE A 8 -2.88 7.12 8.62
N SER A 9 -1.68 7.65 8.37
CA SER A 9 -1.22 7.97 7.02
C SER A 9 -1.14 6.73 6.14
N TYR A 10 -0.65 5.60 6.65
CA TYR A 10 -0.59 4.34 5.91
C TYR A 10 -1.98 3.77 5.62
N ILE A 11 -2.91 3.85 6.58
CA ILE A 11 -4.29 3.43 6.39
C ILE A 11 -4.93 4.23 5.26
N VAL A 12 -4.72 5.55 5.23
CA VAL A 12 -5.23 6.42 4.15
C VAL A 12 -4.51 6.13 2.82
N CYS A 13 -3.19 5.97 2.83
CA CYS A 13 -2.41 5.67 1.62
C CYS A 13 -2.83 4.34 0.98
N ALA A 14 -3.20 3.35 1.79
CA ALA A 14 -3.71 2.05 1.33
C ALA A 14 -5.03 2.16 0.56
N PHE A 15 -5.82 3.22 0.77
CA PHE A 15 -7.05 3.43 -0.01
C PHE A 15 -6.79 3.92 -1.43
N ILE A 16 -5.73 4.71 -1.64
CA ILE A 16 -5.41 5.35 -2.92
C ILE A 16 -5.32 4.32 -4.07
N PRO A 17 -4.47 3.28 -4.01
CA PRO A 17 -4.38 2.29 -5.08
C PRO A 17 -5.70 1.52 -5.26
N VAL A 18 -6.42 1.22 -4.17
CA VAL A 18 -7.69 0.48 -4.24
C VAL A 18 -8.77 1.27 -4.98
N PHE A 19 -8.88 2.58 -4.71
CA PHE A 19 -9.80 3.45 -5.44
C PHE A 19 -9.44 3.57 -6.91
N ILE A 20 -8.15 3.63 -7.21
CA ILE A 20 -7.64 3.64 -8.59
C ILE A 20 -8.03 2.34 -9.30
N PHE A 21 -7.74 1.17 -8.73
CA PHE A 21 -8.12 -0.11 -9.32
C PHE A 21 -9.63 -0.27 -9.50
N ARG A 22 -10.42 0.17 -8.52
CA ARG A 22 -11.88 0.18 -8.61
C ARG A 22 -12.38 1.03 -9.77
N LYS A 23 -11.75 2.19 -10.03
CA LYS A 23 -12.13 3.09 -11.13
C LYS A 23 -11.80 2.50 -12.49
N PHE A 24 -10.68 1.78 -12.62
CA PHE A 24 -10.20 1.25 -13.89
C PHE A 24 -10.68 -0.16 -14.24
N ARG A 25 -11.37 -0.87 -13.32
CA ARG A 25 -11.89 -2.22 -13.57
C ARG A 25 -13.40 -2.31 -13.39
N SER A 26 -14.11 -2.64 -14.46
CA SER A 26 -15.51 -3.07 -14.42
C SER A 26 -15.62 -4.44 -13.74
N GLY A 27 -16.43 -4.55 -12.67
CA GLY A 27 -16.63 -5.82 -11.94
C GLY A 27 -15.91 -5.91 -10.57
N PHE A 28 -15.41 -4.79 -10.06
CA PHE A 28 -14.77 -4.75 -8.74
C PHE A 28 -15.82 -4.94 -7.62
N SER A 29 -15.95 -6.17 -7.11
CA SER A 29 -16.91 -6.50 -6.05
C SER A 29 -16.52 -5.88 -4.70
N VAL A 30 -17.50 -5.74 -3.80
CA VAL A 30 -17.27 -5.24 -2.43
C VAL A 30 -16.25 -6.10 -1.68
N GLY A 31 -16.31 -7.43 -1.83
CA GLY A 31 -15.32 -8.33 -1.22
C GLY A 31 -13.91 -8.13 -1.78
N MET A 32 -13.78 -7.93 -3.09
CA MET A 32 -12.49 -7.68 -3.74
C MET A 32 -11.90 -6.33 -3.32
N PHE A 33 -12.73 -5.34 -3.05
CA PHE A 33 -12.31 -4.05 -2.50
C PHE A 33 -11.66 -4.19 -1.13
N TRP A 34 -12.34 -4.84 -0.18
CA TRP A 34 -11.80 -5.02 1.16
C TRP A 34 -10.56 -5.91 1.18
N ALA A 35 -10.54 -6.98 0.38
CA ALA A 35 -9.36 -7.82 0.25
C ALA A 35 -8.15 -7.03 -0.29
N THR A 36 -8.34 -6.30 -1.39
CA THR A 36 -7.27 -5.49 -2.01
C THR A 36 -6.76 -4.42 -1.05
N TRP A 37 -7.65 -3.82 -0.26
CA TRP A 37 -7.30 -2.85 0.76
C TRP A 37 -6.47 -3.46 1.90
N LEU A 38 -6.81 -4.65 2.39
CA LEU A 38 -6.00 -5.35 3.39
C LEU A 38 -4.58 -5.61 2.89
N PHE A 39 -4.42 -6.12 1.66
CA PHE A 39 -3.10 -6.28 1.05
C PHE A 39 -2.37 -4.94 0.86
N SER A 40 -3.11 -3.88 0.52
CA SER A 40 -2.57 -2.54 0.38
C SER A 40 -2.05 -1.99 1.71
N ILE A 41 -2.76 -2.24 2.82
CA ILE A 41 -2.31 -1.89 4.18
C ILE A 41 -0.99 -2.61 4.47
N THR A 42 -0.94 -3.93 4.28
CA THR A 42 0.28 -4.68 4.54
C THR A 42 1.46 -4.13 3.74
N GLY A 43 1.22 -3.75 2.48
CA GLY A 43 2.23 -3.11 1.63
C GLY A 43 2.61 -1.71 2.09
N ALA A 44 1.66 -0.91 2.57
CA ALA A 44 1.93 0.41 3.12
C ALA A 44 2.83 0.34 4.37
N PHE A 45 2.56 -0.60 5.26
CA PHE A 45 3.38 -0.81 6.46
C PHE A 45 4.77 -1.34 6.10
N ALA A 46 4.87 -2.37 5.26
CA ALA A 46 6.15 -2.95 4.86
C ALA A 46 7.01 -1.92 4.09
N GLY A 47 6.42 -1.23 3.11
CA GLY A 47 7.08 -0.18 2.36
C GLY A 47 7.46 1.01 3.23
N GLY A 48 6.59 1.41 4.17
CA GLY A 48 6.84 2.52 5.10
C GLY A 48 8.01 2.22 6.04
N LEU A 49 8.07 1.02 6.61
CA LEU A 49 9.18 0.55 7.44
C LEU A 49 10.49 0.46 6.65
N PHE A 50 10.45 -0.12 5.45
CA PHE A 50 11.61 -0.19 4.58
C PHE A 50 12.13 1.20 4.22
N GLY A 51 11.24 2.14 3.89
CA GLY A 51 11.60 3.53 3.63
C GLY A 51 12.22 4.19 4.85
N THR A 52 11.63 4.06 6.05
CA THR A 52 12.25 4.63 7.25
C THR A 52 13.67 4.12 7.47
N ALA A 53 13.90 2.82 7.29
CA ALA A 53 15.23 2.23 7.43
C ALA A 53 16.20 2.74 6.36
N ALA A 54 15.75 2.80 5.10
CA ALA A 54 16.56 3.26 3.97
C ALA A 54 16.94 4.75 4.10
N PHE A 55 15.98 5.62 4.41
CA PHE A 55 16.24 7.05 4.60
C PHE A 55 17.08 7.34 5.85
N ALA A 56 16.91 6.55 6.93
CA ALA A 56 17.75 6.65 8.12
C ALA A 56 19.21 6.25 7.82
N HIS A 57 19.42 5.17 7.05
CA HIS A 57 20.77 4.78 6.61
C HIS A 57 21.41 5.75 5.64
N ALA A 58 20.63 6.38 4.76
CA ALA A 58 21.13 7.36 3.80
C ALA A 58 21.41 8.75 4.40
N GLY A 59 21.13 8.97 5.70
CA GLY A 59 21.31 10.28 6.34
C GLY A 59 20.39 11.39 5.78
N LEU A 60 19.31 11.01 5.10
CA LEU A 60 18.41 11.94 4.45
C LEU A 60 17.38 12.48 5.45
N PHE A 61 17.25 13.80 5.54
CA PHE A 61 16.29 14.50 6.41
C PHE A 61 14.80 14.24 6.05
N TRP A 62 14.56 13.45 5.00
CA TRP A 62 13.25 13.11 4.45
C TRP A 62 12.62 11.86 5.10
N GLY A 63 13.07 11.42 6.28
CA GLY A 63 12.60 10.17 6.90
C GLY A 63 11.08 10.03 7.03
N PHE A 64 10.34 11.12 7.35
CA PHE A 64 8.88 11.06 7.46
C PHE A 64 8.15 11.11 6.10
N PRO A 65 8.37 12.11 5.22
CA PRO A 65 7.72 12.09 3.91
C PRO A 65 8.17 10.92 3.04
N GLY A 66 9.45 10.55 3.11
CA GLY A 66 10.04 9.43 2.39
C GLY A 66 9.42 8.09 2.79
N SER A 67 9.10 7.93 4.07
CA SER A 67 8.38 6.75 4.57
C SER A 67 6.93 6.68 4.09
N ILE A 68 6.24 7.82 3.97
CA ILE A 68 4.89 7.85 3.39
C ILE A 68 4.93 7.48 1.91
N LEU A 69 5.91 8.00 1.16
CA LEU A 69 6.10 7.67 -0.26
C LEU A 69 6.43 6.19 -0.47
N SER A 70 7.35 5.64 0.32
CA SER A 70 7.69 4.22 0.24
C SER A 70 6.52 3.33 0.66
N GLY A 71 5.71 3.76 1.63
CA GLY A 71 4.46 3.13 1.99
C GLY A 71 3.47 3.12 0.82
N LEU A 72 3.27 4.25 0.14
CA LEU A 72 2.39 4.32 -1.04
C LEU A 72 2.87 3.37 -2.16
N ILE A 73 4.18 3.29 -2.40
CA ILE A 73 4.76 2.37 -3.37
C ILE A 73 4.50 0.91 -2.96
N GLY A 74 4.74 0.56 -1.69
CA GLY A 74 4.48 -0.78 -1.18
C GLY A 74 3.00 -1.17 -1.28
N ALA A 75 2.10 -0.24 -0.95
CA ALA A 75 0.65 -0.38 -1.06
C ALA A 75 0.23 -0.66 -2.50
N TRP A 76 0.79 0.09 -3.46
CA TRP A 76 0.54 -0.10 -4.88
C TRP A 76 1.03 -1.47 -5.37
N LEU A 77 2.27 -1.83 -5.03
CA LEU A 77 2.88 -3.09 -5.45
C LEU A 77 2.07 -4.29 -4.97
N LEU A 78 1.75 -4.35 -3.67
CA LEU A 78 1.01 -5.48 -3.10
C LEU A 78 -0.43 -5.56 -3.60
N SER A 79 -1.13 -4.43 -3.75
CA SER A 79 -2.45 -4.42 -4.38
C SER A 79 -2.40 -4.89 -5.83
N SER A 80 -1.41 -4.44 -6.60
CA SER A 80 -1.25 -4.85 -8.00
C SER A 80 -0.91 -6.34 -8.13
N LEU A 81 -0.05 -6.86 -7.24
CA LEU A 81 0.33 -8.26 -7.18
C LEU A 81 -0.87 -9.13 -6.84
N PHE A 82 -1.64 -8.77 -5.80
CA PHE A 82 -2.85 -9.49 -5.41
C PHE A 82 -3.86 -9.58 -6.55
N ILE A 83 -4.10 -8.45 -7.22
CA ILE A 83 -5.02 -8.39 -8.36
C ILE A 83 -4.52 -9.30 -9.50
N ARG A 84 -3.23 -9.25 -9.85
CA ARG A 84 -2.64 -10.10 -10.89
C ARG A 84 -2.70 -11.59 -10.52
N LEU A 85 -2.41 -11.94 -9.26
CA LEU A 85 -2.47 -13.32 -8.78
C LEU A 85 -3.88 -13.91 -8.89
N LYS A 86 -4.92 -13.08 -8.71
CA LYS A 86 -6.32 -13.47 -8.88
C LYS A 86 -6.73 -13.65 -10.36
N GLU A 87 -6.01 -13.02 -11.29
CA GLU A 87 -6.28 -13.17 -12.74
C GLU A 87 -5.70 -14.45 -13.33
N ILE A 88 -4.83 -15.16 -12.60
CA ILE A 88 -4.25 -16.42 -13.06
C ILE A 88 -5.33 -17.52 -12.96
N PRO A 89 -5.74 -18.13 -14.08
CA PRO A 89 -6.75 -19.18 -14.07
C PRO A 89 -6.23 -20.40 -13.28
N GLY A 90 -7.05 -20.90 -12.34
CA GLY A 90 -6.69 -22.00 -11.44
C GLY A 90 -6.16 -21.57 -10.06
N ASN A 91 -5.99 -20.26 -9.84
CA ASN A 91 -5.69 -19.71 -8.53
C ASN A 91 -7.02 -19.33 -7.85
N TRP A 92 -7.56 -20.27 -7.05
CA TRP A 92 -8.80 -20.20 -6.26
C TRP A 92 -10.11 -20.46 -7.01
#